data_AF-A0A485CZN3-F1
#
_entry.id   AF-A0A485CZN3-F1
#
_cell.length_a   1.000
_cell.length_b   1.000
_cell.length_c   1.000
_cell.angle_alpha   90.00
_cell.angle_beta   90.00
_cell.angle_gamma   90.00
#
_symmetry.space_group_name_H-M   'P 1'
#
loop_
_entity.id
_entity.type
_entity.pdbx_description
1 polymer ?
#
loop_
_entity_poly.entity_id
_entity_poly.type
_entity_poly.pdbx_seq_one_letter_code
_entity_poly.pdbx_strand_id
1 'polypeptide(L)'
;MRTLDQLEEKGLISRQTCANDRRAKRIRLTEKAEPLINEMEEVIGKTRDEILSGVSAEEVATLLNLIRKLEQNILDLQAKD
;
A
#
# COMPACT_ATOMS: atom_id res chain seq x y z
N MET A 1 -10.93 7.58 -11.36
CA MET A 1 -10.25 6.38 -10.81
C MET A 1 -11.03 6.01 -9.57
N ARG A 2 -11.93 5.03 -9.68
CA ARG A 2 -13.09 4.87 -8.79
C ARG A 2 -12.71 4.77 -7.30
N THR A 3 -11.60 4.12 -6.96
CA THR A 3 -11.15 3.93 -5.58
C THR A 3 -10.81 5.23 -4.87
N LEU A 4 -10.02 6.09 -5.51
CA LEU A 4 -9.67 7.37 -4.89
C LEU A 4 -10.94 8.23 -4.73
N ASP A 5 -11.86 8.17 -5.69
CA ASP A 5 -13.06 9.02 -5.68
C ASP A 5 -13.94 8.65 -4.48
N GLN A 6 -14.08 7.36 -4.20
CA GLN A 6 -14.76 6.84 -3.01
C GLN A 6 -14.05 7.20 -1.70
N LEU A 7 -12.72 7.18 -1.66
CA LEU A 7 -11.96 7.56 -0.46
C LEU A 7 -12.09 9.06 -0.16
N GLU A 8 -12.18 9.89 -1.19
CA GLU A 8 -12.40 11.34 -1.06
C GLU A 8 -13.85 11.64 -0.61
N GLU A 9 -14.84 10.96 -1.19
CA GLU A 9 -16.25 11.04 -0.75
C GLU A 9 -16.44 10.64 0.72
N LYS A 10 -15.70 9.65 1.20
CA LYS A 10 -15.71 9.23 2.61
C LYS A 10 -14.94 10.20 3.52
N GLY A 11 -14.22 11.15 2.95
CA GLY A 11 -13.38 12.13 3.65
C GLY A 11 -12.12 11.52 4.26
N LEU A 12 -11.65 10.39 3.74
CA LEU A 12 -10.44 9.69 4.21
C LEU A 12 -9.18 10.21 3.51
N ILE A 13 -9.33 10.76 2.31
CA ILE A 13 -8.27 11.45 1.60
C ILE A 13 -8.73 12.85 1.19
N SER A 14 -7.76 13.72 0.98
CA SER A 14 -7.93 15.01 0.32
C SER A 14 -7.05 15.07 -0.93
N ARG A 15 -7.54 15.73 -1.98
CA ARG A 15 -6.75 15.99 -3.20
C ARG A 15 -6.56 17.48 -3.40
N GLN A 16 -5.30 17.90 -3.42
CA GLN A 16 -4.93 19.29 -3.65
C GLN A 16 -4.20 19.42 -4.97
N THR A 17 -4.60 20.38 -5.80
CA THR A 17 -3.91 20.69 -7.05
C THR A 17 -2.50 21.19 -6.74
N CYS A 18 -1.50 20.68 -7.44
CA CYS A 18 -0.12 21.16 -7.26
C CYS A 18 0.02 22.59 -7.84
N ALA A 19 0.70 23.46 -7.10
CA ALA A 19 0.90 24.86 -7.53
C ALA A 19 1.67 24.98 -8.86
N ASN A 20 2.63 24.09 -9.10
CA ASN A 20 3.51 24.12 -10.28
C ASN A 20 3.00 23.30 -11.47
N ASP A 21 2.01 22.43 -11.28
CA ASP A 21 1.36 21.70 -12.36
C ASP A 21 -0.11 21.44 -12.00
N ARG A 22 -1.02 22.14 -12.68
CA ARG A 22 -2.47 22.02 -12.45
C ARG A 22 -3.05 20.66 -12.83
N ARG A 23 -2.31 19.85 -13.59
CA ARG A 23 -2.70 18.48 -13.96
C ARG A 23 -2.31 17.48 -12.88
N ALA A 24 -1.38 17.82 -12.00
CA ALA A 24 -0.99 16.99 -10.86
C ALA A 24 -1.88 17.28 -9.64
N LYS A 25 -2.31 16.20 -8.97
CA LYS A 25 -3.00 16.26 -7.68
C LYS A 25 -2.16 15.56 -6.61
N ARG A 26 -1.91 16.26 -5.51
CA ARG A 26 -1.32 15.70 -4.30
C ARG A 26 -2.42 15.06 -3.47
N ILE A 27 -2.29 13.77 -3.21
CA ILE A 27 -3.20 13.00 -2.36
C ILE A 27 -2.61 12.96 -0.96
N ARG A 28 -3.41 13.28 0.06
CA ARG A 28 -3.04 13.12 1.47
C ARG A 28 -4.17 12.42 2.22
N LEU A 29 -3.80 11.57 3.18
CA LEU A 29 -4.73 11.10 4.20
C LEU A 29 -5.23 12.30 5.02
N THR A 30 -6.47 12.23 5.46
CA THR A 30 -7.04 13.17 6.43
C THR A 30 -6.89 12.62 7.84
N GLU A 31 -7.03 13.46 8.85
CA GLU A 31 -7.07 13.04 10.26
C GLU A 31 -8.18 12.01 10.53
N LYS A 32 -9.27 12.07 9.75
CA LYS A 32 -10.37 11.09 9.83
C LYS A 32 -9.95 9.68 9.42
N ALA A 33 -8.89 9.53 8.62
CA ALA A 33 -8.42 8.22 8.18
C ALA A 33 -7.61 7.49 9.24
N GLU A 34 -6.96 8.21 10.15
CA GLU A 34 -6.07 7.65 11.16
C GLU A 34 -6.71 6.55 12.04
N PRO A 35 -7.90 6.74 12.64
CA PRO A 35 -8.52 5.69 13.44
C PRO A 35 -8.86 4.43 12.61
N LEU A 36 -9.27 4.61 11.35
CA LEU A 36 -9.60 3.51 10.45
C LEU A 36 -8.35 2.72 10.03
N ILE A 37 -7.23 3.42 9.81
CA ILE A 37 -5.95 2.80 9.50
C ILE A 37 -5.51 1.93 10.68
N ASN A 38 -5.60 2.45 11.91
CA ASN A 38 -5.20 1.70 13.10
C ASN A 38 -6.03 0.42 13.29
N GLU A 39 -7.34 0.49 13.08
CA GLU A 39 -8.22 -0.70 13.12
C GLU A 39 -7.85 -1.71 12.04
N MET A 40 -7.57 -1.24 10.82
CA MET A 40 -7.11 -2.10 9.72
C MET A 40 -5.77 -2.76 10.04
N GLU A 41 -4.81 -2.02 10.58
CA GLU A 41 -3.49 -2.55 10.92
C GLU A 41 -3.58 -3.64 11.98
N GLU A 42 -4.48 -3.50 12.96
CA GLU A 42 -4.71 -4.54 13.97
C GLU A 42 -5.26 -5.83 13.35
N VAL A 43 -6.29 -5.72 12.50
CA VAL A 43 -6.90 -6.89 11.83
C VAL A 43 -5.92 -7.55 10.87
N ILE A 44 -5.17 -6.75 10.09
CA ILE A 44 -4.14 -7.23 9.17
C ILE A 44 -3.02 -7.93 9.93
N GLY A 45 -2.58 -7.36 11.05
CA GLY A 45 -1.55 -7.93 11.92
C GLY A 45 -1.95 -9.31 12.42
N LYS A 46 -3.13 -9.42 13.05
CA LYS A 46 -3.68 -10.69 13.54
C LYS A 46 -3.77 -11.74 12.44
N THR A 47 -4.35 -11.36 11.30
CA THR A 47 -4.50 -12.27 10.15
C THR A 47 -3.13 -12.72 9.61
N ARG A 48 -2.15 -11.82 9.55
CA ARG A 48 -0.78 -12.15 9.12
C ARG A 48 -0.13 -13.15 10.07
N ASP A 49 -0.27 -12.95 11.37
CA ASP A 49 0.30 -13.84 12.38
C ASP A 49 -0.32 -15.24 12.29
N GLU A 50 -1.63 -15.33 12.09
CA GLU A 50 -2.33 -16.60 11.88
C GLU A 50 -1.86 -17.32 10.60
N ILE A 51 -1.76 -16.61 9.49
CA ILE A 51 -1.32 -17.18 8.20
C ILE A 51 0.14 -17.66 8.27
N LEU A 52 1.00 -16.94 8.99
CA LEU A 52 2.42 -17.26 9.12
C LEU A 52 2.71 -18.20 10.30
N SER A 53 1.68 -18.68 11.00
CA SER A 53 1.85 -19.62 12.11
C SER A 53 2.62 -20.87 11.65
N GLY A 54 3.76 -21.13 12.31
CA GLY A 54 4.65 -22.25 11.99
C GLY A 54 5.71 -21.96 10.93
N VAL A 55 5.78 -20.73 10.41
CA VAL A 55 6.85 -20.26 9.53
C VAL A 55 7.87 -19.49 10.35
N SER A 56 9.15 -19.84 10.25
CA SER A 56 10.21 -19.14 10.99
C SER A 56 10.44 -17.73 10.45
N ALA A 57 10.99 -16.85 11.29
CA ALA A 57 11.34 -15.49 10.86
C ALA A 57 12.36 -15.51 9.68
N GLU A 58 13.24 -16.50 9.62
CA GLU A 58 14.23 -16.65 8.55
C GLU A 58 13.56 -17.11 7.24
N GLU A 59 12.56 -17.98 7.32
CA GLU A 59 11.76 -18.41 6.17
C GLU A 59 10.94 -17.24 5.61
N VAL A 60 10.32 -16.42 6.48
CA VAL A 60 9.62 -15.19 6.08
C VAL A 60 10.60 -14.22 5.39
N ALA A 61 11.79 -14.00 5.97
CA ALA A 61 12.80 -13.13 5.38
C ALA A 61 13.26 -13.65 4.00
N THR A 62 13.43 -14.96 3.87
CA THR A 62 13.79 -15.61 2.60
C THR A 62 12.70 -15.43 1.56
N LEU A 63 11.44 -15.69 1.91
CA LEU A 63 10.29 -15.48 1.03
C LEU A 63 10.21 -14.04 0.53
N LEU A 64 10.32 -13.07 1.42
CA LEU A 64 10.31 -11.64 1.07
C LEU A 64 11.44 -11.29 0.10
N ASN A 65 12.64 -11.83 0.32
CA ASN A 65 13.78 -11.60 -0.57
C ASN A 65 13.55 -12.21 -1.96
N LEU A 66 12.93 -13.39 -2.04
CA LEU A 66 12.59 -14.01 -3.33
C LEU A 66 11.53 -13.20 -4.07
N ILE A 67 10.47 -12.75 -3.39
CA ILE A 67 9.41 -11.92 -4.00
C ILE A 67 10.01 -10.63 -4.58
N ARG A 68 10.88 -9.93 -3.84
CA ARG A 68 11.56 -8.71 -4.33
C ARG A 68 12.42 -8.97 -5.57
N LYS A 69 13.14 -10.09 -5.62
CA LYS A 69 13.94 -10.46 -6.79
C LYS A 69 13.06 -10.72 -8.01
N LEU A 70 11.93 -11.40 -7.82
CA LEU A 70 10.97 -11.65 -8.89
C LEU A 70 10.34 -10.35 -9.39
N GLU A 71 9.95 -9.45 -8.49
CA GLU A 71 9.45 -8.11 -8.84
C GLU A 71 10.47 -7.34 -9.69
N GLN A 72 11.74 -7.30 -9.28
CA GLN A 72 12.80 -6.64 -10.05
C GLN A 72 12.96 -7.25 -11.44
N ASN A 73 12.99 -8.58 -11.55
CA ASN A 73 13.10 -9.26 -12.85
C ASN A 73 11.92 -8.90 -13.78
N ILE A 74 10.70 -8.80 -13.24
CA ILE A 74 9.51 -8.41 -14.02
C ILE A 74 9.65 -6.98 -14.53
N LEU A 75 10.08 -6.04 -13.68
CA LEU A 75 10.30 -4.65 -14.07
C LEU A 75 11.38 -4.53 -15.15
N ASP A 76 12.47 -5.28 -15.01
CA ASP A 76 13.57 -5.29 -15.99
C ASP A 76 13.14 -5.86 -17.35
N LEU A 77 12.20 -6.81 -17.37
CA LEU A 77 11.62 -7.33 -18.60
C LEU A 77 10.71 -6.29 -19.28
N GLN A 78 9.84 -5.63 -18.51
CA GLN A 78 8.94 -4.60 -19.03
C GLN A 78 9.69 -3.37 -19.57
N ALA A 79 10.87 -3.06 -19.04
CA ALA A 79 11.69 -1.94 -19.52
C ALA A 79 12.47 -2.24 -20.81
N LYS A 80 12.52 -3.51 -21.24
CA LYS A 80 13.18 -3.95 -22.47
C LYS A 80 12.23 -4.00 -23.68
N ASP A 81 10.92 -3.97 -23.44
CA ASP A 81 9.86 -3.88 -24.44
C ASP A 81 9.49 -2.40 -24.72
#